data_AF-A0A5R1NWG8-F1
#
_entry.id   AF-A0A5R1NWG8-F1
#
_cell.length_a   1.000
_cell.length_b   1.000
_cell.length_c   1.000
_cell.angle_alpha   90.00
_cell.angle_beta   90.00
_cell.angle_gamma   90.00
#
_symmetry.space_group_name_H-M   'P 1'
#
loop_
_entity.id
_entity.type
_entity.pdbx_description
1 polymer ?
#
loop_
_entity_poly.entity_id
_entity_poly.type
_entity_poly.pdbx_seq_one_letter_code
_entity_poly.pdbx_strand_id
1 'polypeptide(L)'
;MTSTITPDTSAPVAISVEEQQFNDLIEADSRIEPRDWMPEGYRKSLVRQISQHAHSEIIGMQPESNWITRAPSLKRKAILMAKVQDEAGHGLYLYSAAQTLGATRDDMTDALIAGKARYSSIFNYPTPSWADMGSIGWLVDGAAICNQVPLCRASYGPYGRAMVRICKEESFHQRQGFEILLELMQGTEEQRQMAQDSVNRWYWPALMMFGPPDDDSPNSAQSMAWKIKRHSNDELRQRFVNMLVPQAAVLGVTLPDPDLHFNEETQQWDLGEIDWTEFHEVLAGRGPNNAQRLQRRRDAHDEGAWVREAAAAYAHKQSARTEEMAAK
;
A
#
# COMPACT_ATOMS: atom_id res chain seq x y z
N MET A 1 -1.05 33.31 58.83
CA MET A 1 -1.45 32.90 57.46
C MET A 1 -0.19 32.52 56.71
N THR A 2 0.22 31.27 56.81
CA THR A 2 1.38 30.72 56.09
C THR A 2 0.90 30.26 54.72
N SER A 3 1.22 31.05 53.69
CA SER A 3 0.91 30.72 52.29
C SER A 3 1.84 29.60 51.83
N THR A 4 1.28 28.41 51.63
CA THR A 4 1.95 27.30 50.95
C THR A 4 1.99 27.59 49.45
N ILE A 5 3.18 27.92 48.94
CA ILE A 5 3.46 28.01 47.51
C ILE A 5 3.48 26.58 46.95
N THR A 6 2.46 26.22 46.20
CA THR A 6 2.49 25.03 45.32
C THR A 6 3.47 25.29 44.19
N PRO A 7 4.42 24.38 43.90
CA PRO A 7 5.32 24.54 42.77
C PRO A 7 4.53 24.40 41.47
N ASP A 8 4.63 25.44 40.64
CA ASP A 8 4.14 25.45 39.27
C ASP A 8 4.90 24.40 38.45
N THR A 9 4.16 23.42 37.91
CA THR A 9 4.69 22.30 37.13
C THR A 9 4.71 22.59 35.62
N SER A 10 4.53 23.86 35.22
CA SER A 10 4.48 24.28 33.81
C SER A 10 5.84 24.67 33.19
N ALA A 11 6.96 24.16 33.71
CA ALA A 11 8.24 24.32 33.02
C ALA A 11 8.22 23.49 31.71
N PRO A 12 8.40 24.10 30.52
CA PRO A 12 8.47 23.35 29.27
C PRO A 12 9.61 22.34 29.37
N VAL A 13 9.31 21.07 29.07
CA VAL A 13 10.32 20.01 28.99
C VAL A 13 11.35 20.46 27.96
N ALA A 14 12.60 20.63 28.38
CA ALA A 14 13.68 20.99 27.48
C ALA A 14 13.88 19.85 26.47
N ILE A 15 13.53 20.10 25.22
CA ILE A 15 13.77 19.18 24.10
C ILE A 15 15.29 19.03 23.87
N SER A 16 15.75 17.85 23.47
CA SER A 16 17.17 17.61 23.22
C SER A 16 17.66 18.35 21.97
N VAL A 17 18.97 18.50 21.82
CA VAL A 17 19.56 19.10 20.61
C VAL A 17 19.20 18.29 19.37
N GLU A 18 19.20 16.97 19.48
CA GLU A 18 18.81 16.07 18.41
C GLU A 18 17.33 16.19 18.05
N GLU A 19 16.45 16.38 19.04
CA GLU A 19 15.02 16.60 18.82
C GLU A 19 14.75 17.93 18.14
N GLN A 20 15.48 19.00 18.53
CA GLN A 20 15.41 20.27 17.82
C GLN A 20 15.86 20.13 16.36
N GLN A 21 16.98 19.45 16.10
CA GLN A 21 17.47 19.22 14.73
C GLN A 21 16.45 18.45 13.87
N PHE A 22 15.82 17.43 14.45
CA PHE A 22 14.74 16.71 13.78
C PHE A 22 13.56 17.64 13.44
N ASN A 23 13.12 18.46 14.41
CA ASN A 23 12.03 19.41 14.20
C ASN A 23 12.37 20.44 13.11
N ASP A 24 13.60 20.98 13.11
CA ASP A 24 14.08 21.92 12.09
C ASP A 24 14.06 21.30 10.68
N LEU A 25 14.50 20.03 10.55
CA LEU A 25 14.45 19.30 9.28
C LEU A 25 13.01 19.09 8.80
N ILE A 26 12.11 18.72 9.70
CA ILE A 26 10.68 18.57 9.38
C ILE A 26 10.09 19.91 8.97
N GLU A 27 10.32 21.00 9.71
CA GLU A 27 9.81 22.33 9.41
C GLU A 27 10.27 22.82 8.03
N ALA A 28 11.57 22.67 7.74
CA ALA A 28 12.20 23.02 6.47
C ALA A 28 11.78 22.14 5.28
N ASP A 29 10.90 21.15 5.49
CA ASP A 29 10.48 20.16 4.48
C ASP A 29 11.65 19.36 3.89
N SER A 30 12.69 19.18 4.71
CA SER A 30 13.88 18.38 4.37
C SER A 30 13.62 16.88 4.58
N ARG A 31 14.62 16.05 4.27
CA ARG A 31 14.56 14.60 4.44
C ARG A 31 15.33 14.15 5.66
N ILE A 32 14.73 13.22 6.40
CA ILE A 32 15.40 12.39 7.41
C ILE A 32 16.05 11.19 6.70
N GLU A 33 17.32 10.96 6.95
CA GLU A 33 18.11 9.85 6.40
C GLU A 33 18.47 8.79 7.47
N PRO A 34 18.90 7.57 7.08
CA PRO A 34 19.10 6.47 8.03
C PRO A 34 20.08 6.73 9.18
N ARG A 35 21.04 7.65 8.99
CA ARG A 35 22.06 8.00 9.99
C ARG A 35 21.63 9.16 10.89
N ASP A 36 20.56 9.86 10.54
CA ASP A 36 20.08 10.96 11.34
C ASP A 36 19.41 10.43 12.61
N TRP A 37 19.50 11.20 13.68
CA TRP A 37 18.66 10.95 14.83
C TRP A 37 17.19 11.19 14.46
N MET A 38 16.31 10.36 15.00
CA MET A 38 14.87 10.50 14.83
C MET A 38 14.13 9.99 16.07
N PRO A 39 12.95 10.53 16.42
CA PRO A 39 12.16 10.04 17.52
C PRO A 39 11.83 8.55 17.36
N GLU A 40 11.82 7.80 18.47
CA GLU A 40 11.51 6.37 18.41
C GLU A 40 10.08 6.10 17.90
N GLY A 41 9.13 7.00 18.23
CA GLY A 41 7.78 6.94 17.68
C GLY A 41 7.75 7.13 16.16
N TYR A 42 8.60 8.00 15.61
CA TYR A 42 8.75 8.22 14.17
C TYR A 42 9.28 6.97 13.48
N ARG A 43 10.37 6.39 14.03
CA ARG A 43 10.96 5.14 13.55
C ARG A 43 9.96 3.99 13.54
N LYS A 44 9.27 3.75 14.66
CA LYS A 44 8.27 2.68 14.78
C LYS A 44 7.09 2.87 13.84
N SER A 45 6.59 4.10 13.70
CA SER A 45 5.49 4.39 12.78
C SER A 45 5.88 4.11 11.33
N LEU A 46 7.08 4.49 10.91
CA LEU A 46 7.59 4.19 9.57
C LEU A 46 7.86 2.71 9.35
N VAL A 47 8.48 2.00 10.30
CA VAL A 47 8.66 0.54 10.19
C VAL A 47 7.30 -0.13 10.00
N ARG A 48 6.29 0.25 10.80
CA ARG A 48 4.93 -0.26 10.64
C ARG A 48 4.34 0.07 9.26
N GLN A 49 4.41 1.32 8.83
CA GLN A 49 3.79 1.73 7.56
C GLN A 49 4.48 1.12 6.34
N ILE A 50 5.82 1.20 6.27
CA ILE A 50 6.59 0.71 5.12
C ILE A 50 6.55 -0.82 5.05
N SER A 51 6.58 -1.53 6.20
CA SER A 51 6.42 -2.99 6.21
C SER A 51 5.04 -3.40 5.71
N GLN A 52 3.97 -2.76 6.18
CA GLN A 52 2.60 -3.04 5.72
C GLN A 52 2.41 -2.68 4.25
N HIS A 53 3.09 -1.66 3.75
CA HIS A 53 3.16 -1.35 2.32
C HIS A 53 3.85 -2.49 1.56
N ALA A 54 5.03 -2.94 2.01
CA ALA A 54 5.73 -4.08 1.40
C ALA A 54 4.90 -5.37 1.43
N HIS A 55 4.16 -5.62 2.52
CA HIS A 55 3.23 -6.74 2.63
C HIS A 55 2.09 -6.63 1.63
N SER A 56 1.61 -5.42 1.37
CA SER A 56 0.57 -5.13 0.40
C SER A 56 1.01 -5.56 -0.99
N GLU A 57 2.25 -5.24 -1.41
CA GLU A 57 2.80 -5.73 -2.68
C GLU A 57 2.82 -7.28 -2.75
N ILE A 58 3.35 -7.93 -1.73
CA ILE A 58 3.50 -9.39 -1.71
C ILE A 58 2.15 -10.12 -1.71
N ILE A 59 1.16 -9.60 -1.00
CA ILE A 59 -0.19 -10.18 -0.97
C ILE A 59 -0.98 -9.82 -2.23
N GLY A 60 -0.76 -8.64 -2.81
CA GLY A 60 -1.39 -8.14 -4.03
C GLY A 60 -1.11 -8.99 -5.26
N MET A 61 0.07 -9.61 -5.32
CA MET A 61 0.39 -10.59 -6.36
C MET A 61 -0.61 -11.75 -6.42
N GLN A 62 -1.27 -12.13 -5.31
CA GLN A 62 -2.11 -13.33 -5.25
C GLN A 62 -3.42 -13.25 -6.07
N PRO A 63 -4.29 -12.23 -5.89
CA PRO A 63 -5.51 -12.08 -6.68
C PRO A 63 -5.25 -11.95 -8.19
N GLU A 64 -4.13 -11.35 -8.59
CA GLU A 64 -3.76 -11.17 -9.99
C GLU A 64 -3.08 -12.39 -10.59
N SER A 65 -2.20 -13.05 -9.84
CA SER A 65 -1.60 -14.34 -10.22
C SER A 65 -2.67 -15.42 -10.46
N ASN A 66 -3.84 -15.30 -9.83
CA ASN A 66 -4.98 -16.17 -10.08
C ASN A 66 -5.34 -16.23 -11.58
N TRP A 67 -5.15 -15.14 -12.33
CA TRP A 67 -5.53 -15.02 -13.73
C TRP A 67 -4.38 -15.19 -14.73
N ILE A 68 -3.13 -15.28 -14.30
CA ILE A 68 -1.97 -15.47 -15.20
C ILE A 68 -2.18 -16.68 -16.14
N THR A 69 -2.65 -17.80 -15.63
CA THR A 69 -2.84 -19.02 -16.45
C THR A 69 -4.08 -18.95 -17.35
N ARG A 70 -5.03 -18.04 -17.06
CA ARG A 70 -6.36 -17.96 -17.68
C ARG A 70 -6.62 -16.69 -18.48
N ALA A 71 -5.63 -15.80 -18.57
CA ALA A 71 -5.74 -14.56 -19.35
C ALA A 71 -6.17 -14.86 -20.81
N PRO A 72 -7.12 -14.08 -21.37
CA PRO A 72 -7.82 -14.41 -22.61
C PRO A 72 -6.97 -14.24 -23.89
N SER A 73 -5.77 -13.67 -23.77
CA SER A 73 -4.82 -13.55 -24.86
C SER A 73 -3.39 -13.57 -24.36
N LEU A 74 -2.44 -13.95 -25.23
CA LEU A 74 -1.01 -13.91 -24.90
C LEU A 74 -0.53 -12.48 -24.61
N LYS A 75 -1.06 -11.47 -25.32
CA LYS A 75 -0.78 -10.06 -25.05
C LYS A 75 -1.13 -9.69 -23.61
N ARG A 76 -2.37 -9.95 -23.19
CA ARG A 76 -2.83 -9.63 -21.83
C ARG A 76 -2.12 -10.48 -20.76
N LYS A 77 -1.81 -11.75 -21.08
CA LYS A 77 -1.01 -12.62 -20.22
C LYS A 77 0.39 -12.06 -19.96
N ALA A 78 1.09 -11.63 -21.01
CA ALA A 78 2.43 -11.07 -20.89
C ALA A 78 2.45 -9.77 -20.07
N ILE A 79 1.47 -8.89 -20.28
CA ILE A 79 1.32 -7.66 -19.49
C ILE A 79 1.06 -7.99 -18.01
N LEU A 80 0.14 -8.91 -17.72
CA LEU A 80 -0.17 -9.30 -16.34
C LEU A 80 1.03 -9.93 -15.63
N MET A 81 1.81 -10.76 -16.33
CA MET A 81 3.05 -11.31 -15.79
C MET A 81 4.09 -10.22 -15.48
N ALA A 82 4.23 -9.22 -16.35
CA ALA A 82 5.13 -8.10 -16.11
C ALA A 82 4.68 -7.26 -14.90
N LYS A 83 3.38 -6.99 -14.76
CA LYS A 83 2.82 -6.29 -13.59
C LYS A 83 3.11 -7.03 -12.28
N VAL A 84 2.77 -8.31 -12.20
CA VAL A 84 3.01 -9.13 -10.99
C VAL A 84 4.51 -9.29 -10.69
N GLN A 85 5.36 -9.28 -11.71
CA GLN A 85 6.81 -9.25 -11.52
C GLN A 85 7.27 -7.93 -10.90
N ASP A 86 6.75 -6.80 -11.36
CA ASP A 86 7.08 -5.48 -10.81
C ASP A 86 6.62 -5.34 -9.36
N GLU A 87 5.41 -5.81 -9.01
CA GLU A 87 4.93 -5.86 -7.60
C GLU A 87 5.91 -6.61 -6.68
N ALA A 88 6.47 -7.73 -7.15
CA ALA A 88 7.50 -8.43 -6.39
C ALA A 88 8.75 -7.55 -6.17
N GLY A 89 9.16 -6.79 -7.20
CA GLY A 89 10.23 -5.81 -7.14
C GLY A 89 9.94 -4.65 -6.19
N HIS A 90 8.71 -4.13 -6.21
CA HIS A 90 8.25 -3.04 -5.33
C HIS A 90 8.28 -3.47 -3.87
N GLY A 91 7.82 -4.68 -3.58
CA GLY A 91 7.94 -5.28 -2.25
C GLY A 91 9.40 -5.33 -1.77
N LEU A 92 10.35 -5.66 -2.65
CA LEU A 92 11.78 -5.66 -2.33
C LEU A 92 12.32 -4.25 -2.04
N TYR A 93 11.92 -3.23 -2.82
CA TYR A 93 12.30 -1.84 -2.55
C TYR A 93 11.78 -1.38 -1.19
N LEU A 94 10.55 -1.71 -0.85
CA LEU A 94 9.92 -1.31 0.40
C LEU A 94 10.53 -2.02 1.60
N TYR A 95 10.77 -3.34 1.52
CA TYR A 95 11.52 -4.03 2.56
C TYR A 95 12.91 -3.41 2.76
N SER A 96 13.61 -3.08 1.66
CA SER A 96 14.92 -2.42 1.74
C SER A 96 14.84 -1.06 2.45
N ALA A 97 13.82 -0.26 2.15
CA ALA A 97 13.58 1.04 2.82
C ALA A 97 13.22 0.88 4.30
N ALA A 98 12.48 -0.17 4.68
CA ALA A 98 12.19 -0.45 6.07
C ALA A 98 13.42 -0.96 6.84
N GLN A 99 14.31 -1.71 6.18
CA GLN A 99 15.54 -2.22 6.81
C GLN A 99 16.52 -1.10 7.19
N THR A 100 16.48 0.05 6.51
CA THR A 100 17.29 1.21 6.91
C THR A 100 16.86 1.84 8.25
N LEU A 101 15.71 1.43 8.79
CA LEU A 101 15.24 1.84 10.12
C LEU A 101 15.63 0.85 11.22
N GLY A 102 16.29 -0.27 10.88
CA GLY A 102 16.78 -1.28 11.81
C GLY A 102 15.90 -2.54 11.94
N ALA A 103 14.76 -2.60 11.25
CA ALA A 103 13.96 -3.83 11.16
C ALA A 103 14.62 -4.85 10.21
N THR A 104 14.40 -6.15 10.40
CA THR A 104 14.82 -7.17 9.42
C THR A 104 13.66 -7.60 8.53
N ARG A 105 13.97 -8.04 7.30
CA ARG A 105 12.96 -8.58 6.38
C ARG A 105 12.32 -9.85 6.93
N ASP A 106 13.07 -10.66 7.65
CA ASP A 106 12.58 -11.90 8.26
C ASP A 106 11.55 -11.57 9.34
N ASP A 107 11.86 -10.65 10.28
CA ASP A 107 10.91 -10.21 11.31
C ASP A 107 9.61 -9.64 10.72
N MET A 108 9.74 -8.83 9.66
CA MET A 108 8.57 -8.27 8.96
C MET A 108 7.77 -9.38 8.27
N THR A 109 8.43 -10.35 7.65
CA THR A 109 7.77 -11.49 6.99
C THR A 109 7.05 -12.37 8.02
N ASP A 110 7.66 -12.63 9.16
CA ASP A 110 7.09 -13.40 10.25
C ASP A 110 5.87 -12.67 10.85
N ALA A 111 5.95 -11.35 11.01
CA ALA A 111 4.82 -10.55 11.47
C ALA A 111 3.63 -10.62 10.51
N LEU A 112 3.86 -10.60 9.19
CA LEU A 112 2.81 -10.79 8.17
C LEU A 112 2.19 -12.19 8.29
N ILE A 113 3.01 -13.23 8.26
CA ILE A 113 2.58 -14.63 8.23
C ILE A 113 1.85 -15.00 9.54
N ALA A 114 2.28 -14.46 10.67
CA ALA A 114 1.60 -14.62 11.96
C ALA A 114 0.31 -13.77 12.09
N GLY A 115 -0.02 -12.93 11.11
CA GLY A 115 -1.18 -12.02 11.18
C GLY A 115 -1.03 -10.88 12.19
N LYS A 116 0.21 -10.57 12.62
CA LYS A 116 0.53 -9.48 13.55
C LYS A 116 0.73 -8.14 12.81
N ALA A 117 1.07 -8.19 11.53
CA ALA A 117 1.14 -7.04 10.64
C ALA A 117 0.03 -7.11 9.58
N ARG A 118 -0.49 -5.93 9.20
CA ARG A 118 -1.53 -5.81 8.18
C ARG A 118 -0.93 -5.74 6.76
N TYR A 119 -1.81 -5.87 5.79
CA TYR A 119 -1.61 -5.48 4.38
C TYR A 119 -2.88 -4.75 3.93
N SER A 120 -2.87 -4.13 2.76
CA SER A 120 -4.00 -3.36 2.24
C SER A 120 -5.29 -4.20 2.21
N SER A 121 -6.40 -3.62 2.67
CA SER A 121 -7.71 -4.28 2.76
C SER A 121 -8.16 -4.87 1.42
N ILE A 122 -7.82 -4.19 0.32
CA ILE A 122 -8.25 -4.47 -1.04
C ILE A 122 -7.89 -5.86 -1.55
N PHE A 123 -6.79 -6.45 -1.06
CA PHE A 123 -6.34 -7.76 -1.54
C PHE A 123 -7.11 -8.94 -0.95
N ASN A 124 -8.08 -8.66 -0.07
CA ASN A 124 -8.99 -9.66 0.49
C ASN A 124 -10.21 -9.96 -0.40
N TYR A 125 -10.39 -9.23 -1.49
CA TYR A 125 -11.51 -9.44 -2.42
C TYR A 125 -11.17 -10.49 -3.49
N PRO A 126 -12.16 -11.29 -3.95
CA PRO A 126 -11.95 -12.34 -4.95
C PRO A 126 -11.91 -11.78 -6.38
N THR A 127 -11.28 -12.52 -7.29
CA THR A 127 -11.20 -12.21 -8.72
C THR A 127 -11.94 -13.28 -9.55
N PRO A 128 -13.29 -13.29 -9.56
CA PRO A 128 -14.08 -14.33 -10.22
C PRO A 128 -14.09 -14.25 -11.75
N SER A 129 -13.81 -13.08 -12.34
CA SER A 129 -13.85 -12.86 -13.79
C SER A 129 -12.55 -12.22 -14.31
N TRP A 130 -12.35 -12.22 -15.63
CA TRP A 130 -11.20 -11.55 -16.23
C TRP A 130 -11.26 -10.03 -16.08
N ALA A 131 -12.48 -9.46 -16.06
CA ALA A 131 -12.67 -8.02 -15.89
C ALA A 131 -12.10 -7.49 -14.57
N ASP A 132 -11.96 -8.35 -13.56
CA ASP A 132 -11.33 -8.02 -12.29
C ASP A 132 -9.88 -7.57 -12.44
N MET A 133 -9.14 -8.06 -13.45
CA MET A 133 -7.79 -7.56 -13.75
C MET A 133 -7.84 -6.12 -14.29
N GLY A 134 -8.92 -5.78 -14.98
CA GLY A 134 -9.19 -4.41 -15.43
C GLY A 134 -9.54 -3.50 -14.27
N SER A 135 -10.45 -3.92 -13.37
CA SER A 135 -10.83 -3.12 -12.20
C SER A 135 -9.70 -2.99 -11.17
N ILE A 136 -8.91 -4.03 -10.92
CA ILE A 136 -7.70 -3.93 -10.09
C ILE A 136 -6.73 -2.94 -10.74
N GLY A 137 -6.35 -3.16 -11.99
CA GLY A 137 -5.42 -2.24 -12.65
C GLY A 137 -5.95 -0.81 -12.74
N TRP A 138 -7.24 -0.58 -12.95
CA TRP A 138 -7.78 0.78 -13.07
C TRP A 138 -8.08 1.45 -11.73
N LEU A 139 -8.92 0.83 -10.90
CA LEU A 139 -9.43 1.38 -9.63
C LEU A 139 -8.42 1.21 -8.51
N VAL A 140 -7.90 0.00 -8.33
CA VAL A 140 -7.03 -0.34 -7.19
C VAL A 140 -5.66 0.31 -7.37
N ASP A 141 -5.00 0.11 -8.51
CA ASP A 141 -3.72 0.79 -8.77
C ASP A 141 -3.93 2.31 -8.89
N GLY A 142 -5.08 2.77 -9.40
CA GLY A 142 -5.42 4.20 -9.43
C GLY A 142 -5.48 4.82 -8.04
N ALA A 143 -6.11 4.13 -7.09
CA ALA A 143 -6.16 4.55 -5.69
C ALA A 143 -4.78 4.46 -5.04
N ALA A 144 -4.01 3.40 -5.32
CA ALA A 144 -2.64 3.23 -4.86
C ALA A 144 -1.74 4.39 -5.32
N ILE A 145 -1.76 4.73 -6.62
CA ILE A 145 -1.02 5.86 -7.20
C ILE A 145 -1.44 7.19 -6.55
N CYS A 146 -2.75 7.40 -6.34
CA CYS A 146 -3.25 8.61 -5.69
C CYS A 146 -2.67 8.78 -4.27
N ASN A 147 -2.53 7.67 -3.54
CA ASN A 147 -1.91 7.65 -2.22
C ASN A 147 -0.36 7.72 -2.27
N GLN A 148 0.28 7.10 -3.26
CA GLN A 148 1.73 6.92 -3.36
C GLN A 148 2.46 8.14 -3.93
N VAL A 149 1.86 8.86 -4.88
CA VAL A 149 2.48 10.05 -5.48
C VAL A 149 2.81 11.12 -4.40
N PRO A 150 1.92 11.46 -3.47
CA PRO A 150 2.26 12.33 -2.34
C PRO A 150 3.39 11.80 -1.46
N LEU A 151 3.50 10.47 -1.30
CA LEU A 151 4.55 9.83 -0.50
C LEU A 151 5.93 9.91 -1.16
N CYS A 152 6.03 10.28 -2.45
CA CYS A 152 7.30 10.73 -3.04
C CYS A 152 7.91 11.91 -2.25
N ARG A 153 7.08 12.64 -1.50
CA ARG A 153 7.48 13.72 -0.58
C ARG A 153 7.37 13.37 0.90
N ALA A 154 7.32 12.08 1.26
CA ALA A 154 7.39 11.67 2.67
C ALA A 154 8.72 12.11 3.31
N SER A 155 8.69 12.55 4.57
CA SER A 155 9.87 13.07 5.27
C SER A 155 11.03 12.08 5.38
N TYR A 156 10.79 10.77 5.36
CA TYR A 156 11.86 9.78 5.36
C TYR A 156 12.41 9.53 3.95
N GLY A 157 13.67 9.90 3.73
CA GLY A 157 14.34 9.87 2.43
C GLY A 157 14.27 8.53 1.71
N PRO A 158 14.65 7.39 2.34
CA PRO A 158 14.57 6.07 1.71
C PRO A 158 13.16 5.71 1.22
N TYR A 159 12.13 6.05 2.00
CA TYR A 159 10.75 5.75 1.62
C TYR A 159 10.29 6.63 0.44
N GLY A 160 10.56 7.94 0.50
CA GLY A 160 10.23 8.84 -0.61
C GLY A 160 10.93 8.45 -1.92
N ARG A 161 12.19 8.01 -1.86
CA ARG A 161 12.93 7.52 -3.04
C ARG A 161 12.38 6.20 -3.60
N ALA A 162 11.94 5.29 -2.74
CA ALA A 162 11.26 4.06 -3.17
C ALA A 162 9.95 4.41 -3.90
N MET A 163 9.13 5.30 -3.33
CA MET A 163 7.88 5.78 -3.94
C MET A 163 8.10 6.39 -5.33
N VAL A 164 9.17 7.16 -5.53
CA VAL A 164 9.48 7.73 -6.86
C VAL A 164 9.73 6.63 -7.91
N ARG A 165 10.35 5.51 -7.54
CA ARG A 165 10.57 4.39 -8.48
C ARG A 165 9.27 3.63 -8.74
N ILE A 166 8.58 3.27 -7.66
CA ILE A 166 7.32 2.52 -7.70
C ILE A 166 6.28 3.27 -8.53
N CYS A 167 6.04 4.57 -8.26
CA CYS A 167 5.06 5.38 -9.01
C CYS A 167 5.37 5.48 -10.51
N LYS A 168 6.65 5.45 -10.91
CA LYS A 168 7.02 5.48 -12.34
C LYS A 168 6.60 4.20 -13.05
N GLU A 169 6.72 3.06 -12.38
CA GLU A 169 6.40 1.74 -12.91
C GLU A 169 4.89 1.47 -12.86
N GLU A 170 4.23 1.73 -11.72
CA GLU A 170 2.79 1.48 -11.54
C GLU A 170 1.88 2.28 -12.47
N SER A 171 2.26 3.52 -12.83
CA SER A 171 1.43 4.33 -13.73
C SER A 171 1.22 3.68 -15.11
N PHE A 172 2.17 2.85 -15.55
CA PHE A 172 2.03 2.08 -16.78
C PHE A 172 1.00 0.95 -16.59
N HIS A 173 1.10 0.20 -15.49
CA HIS A 173 0.18 -0.91 -15.18
C HIS A 173 -1.25 -0.42 -14.99
N GLN A 174 -1.43 0.73 -14.36
CA GLN A 174 -2.74 1.35 -14.19
C GLN A 174 -3.43 1.63 -15.52
N ARG A 175 -2.66 2.16 -16.50
CA ARG A 175 -3.17 2.38 -17.86
C ARG A 175 -3.57 1.08 -18.52
N GLN A 176 -2.81 0.00 -18.32
CA GLN A 176 -3.15 -1.30 -18.89
C GLN A 176 -4.45 -1.89 -18.30
N GLY A 177 -4.74 -1.63 -17.02
CA GLY A 177 -6.02 -1.96 -16.39
C GLY A 177 -7.19 -1.23 -17.03
N PHE A 178 -7.05 0.09 -17.22
CA PHE A 178 -8.05 0.90 -17.93
C PHE A 178 -8.33 0.37 -19.35
N GLU A 179 -7.27 0.02 -20.11
CA GLU A 179 -7.43 -0.56 -21.44
C GLU A 179 -8.15 -1.92 -21.46
N ILE A 180 -8.06 -2.72 -20.40
CA ILE A 180 -8.82 -3.98 -20.31
C ILE A 180 -10.32 -3.67 -20.25
N LEU A 181 -10.71 -2.75 -19.37
CA LEU A 181 -12.12 -2.38 -19.23
C LEU A 181 -12.65 -1.69 -20.50
N LEU A 182 -11.86 -0.84 -21.13
CA LEU A 182 -12.24 -0.18 -22.38
C LEU A 182 -12.51 -1.20 -23.49
N GLU A 183 -11.63 -2.18 -23.66
CA GLU A 183 -11.81 -3.26 -24.65
C GLU A 183 -13.07 -4.08 -24.38
N LEU A 184 -13.31 -4.43 -23.11
CA LEU A 184 -14.52 -5.17 -22.72
C LEU A 184 -15.79 -4.36 -22.98
N MET A 185 -15.77 -3.06 -22.67
CA MET A 185 -16.92 -2.18 -22.87
C MET A 185 -17.24 -1.93 -24.35
N GLN A 186 -16.25 -2.04 -25.23
CA GLN A 186 -16.41 -1.99 -26.69
C GLN A 186 -16.75 -3.34 -27.33
N GLY A 187 -16.82 -4.41 -26.53
CA GLY A 187 -17.02 -5.77 -26.99
C GLY A 187 -18.49 -6.19 -27.12
N THR A 188 -18.72 -7.47 -26.85
CA THR A 188 -20.06 -8.09 -26.75
C THR A 188 -20.83 -7.62 -25.53
N GLU A 189 -22.12 -7.94 -25.48
CA GLU A 189 -22.95 -7.61 -24.32
C GLU A 189 -22.48 -8.32 -23.05
N GLU A 190 -22.05 -9.57 -23.18
CA GLU A 190 -21.50 -10.35 -22.08
C GLU A 190 -20.19 -9.74 -21.55
N GLN A 191 -19.36 -9.16 -22.42
CA GLN A 191 -18.14 -8.47 -22.01
C GLN A 191 -18.45 -7.14 -21.30
N ARG A 192 -19.43 -6.37 -21.78
CA ARG A 192 -19.90 -5.16 -21.09
C ARG A 192 -20.43 -5.48 -19.70
N GLN A 193 -21.27 -6.50 -19.58
CA GLN A 193 -21.83 -6.94 -18.29
C GLN A 193 -20.72 -7.41 -17.34
N MET A 194 -19.73 -8.15 -17.84
CA MET A 194 -18.58 -8.59 -17.04
C MET A 194 -17.75 -7.39 -16.52
N ALA A 195 -17.52 -6.38 -17.37
CA ALA A 195 -16.82 -5.16 -16.96
C ALA A 195 -17.61 -4.38 -15.90
N GLN A 196 -18.92 -4.19 -16.10
CA GLN A 196 -19.78 -3.50 -15.15
C GLN A 196 -19.87 -4.24 -13.80
N ASP A 197 -20.06 -5.56 -13.80
CA ASP A 197 -20.07 -6.38 -12.58
C ASP A 197 -18.76 -6.25 -11.79
N SER A 198 -17.63 -6.26 -12.50
CA SER A 198 -16.32 -6.04 -11.88
C SER A 198 -16.21 -4.66 -11.24
N VAL A 199 -16.59 -3.59 -11.95
CA VAL A 199 -16.58 -2.23 -11.39
C VAL A 199 -17.49 -2.13 -10.16
N ASN A 200 -18.68 -2.74 -10.21
CA ASN A 200 -19.61 -2.76 -9.08
C ASN A 200 -19.00 -3.35 -7.81
N ARG A 201 -18.22 -4.43 -7.94
CA ARG A 201 -17.59 -5.12 -6.81
C ARG A 201 -16.34 -4.42 -6.29
N TRP A 202 -15.60 -3.72 -7.13
CA TRP A 202 -14.29 -3.14 -6.77
C TRP A 202 -14.34 -1.65 -6.39
N TYR A 203 -15.41 -0.93 -6.73
CA TYR A 203 -15.52 0.51 -6.46
C TYR A 203 -15.37 0.86 -4.97
N TRP A 204 -16.26 0.37 -4.11
CA TRP A 204 -16.23 0.67 -2.68
C TRP A 204 -14.95 0.16 -2.00
N PRO A 205 -14.47 -1.07 -2.26
CA PRO A 205 -13.19 -1.52 -1.74
C PRO A 205 -12.00 -0.62 -2.13
N ALA A 206 -11.97 -0.09 -3.36
CA ALA A 206 -10.91 0.83 -3.78
C ALA A 206 -10.95 2.14 -2.97
N LEU A 207 -12.14 2.67 -2.66
CA LEU A 207 -12.28 3.86 -1.80
C LEU A 207 -11.87 3.61 -0.34
N MET A 208 -12.05 2.38 0.16
CA MET A 208 -11.58 1.98 1.49
C MET A 208 -10.06 1.93 1.61
N MET A 209 -9.31 1.88 0.50
CA MET A 209 -7.83 1.87 0.51
C MET A 209 -7.23 3.13 1.12
N PHE A 210 -7.93 4.26 1.03
CA PHE A 210 -7.49 5.52 1.63
C PHE A 210 -7.56 5.48 3.17
N GLY A 211 -8.18 4.46 3.76
CA GLY A 211 -8.33 4.31 5.20
C GLY A 211 -9.60 4.95 5.76
N PRO A 212 -9.76 4.95 7.10
CA PRO A 212 -10.94 5.47 7.77
C PRO A 212 -11.08 6.98 7.57
N PRO A 213 -12.26 7.55 7.86
CA PRO A 213 -12.47 9.00 7.95
C PRO A 213 -11.42 9.69 8.83
N ASP A 214 -11.16 10.97 8.59
CA ASP A 214 -10.10 11.70 9.29
C ASP A 214 -10.33 11.81 10.81
N ASP A 215 -11.59 11.83 11.25
CA ASP A 215 -12.00 11.84 12.66
C ASP A 215 -11.83 10.47 13.37
N ASP A 216 -11.72 9.38 12.62
CA ASP A 216 -11.43 8.02 13.12
C ASP A 216 -10.03 7.51 12.71
N SER A 217 -9.08 8.43 12.54
CA SER A 217 -7.73 8.12 12.05
C SER A 217 -6.63 8.42 13.10
N PRO A 218 -6.42 7.54 14.11
CA PRO A 218 -5.59 7.83 15.27
C PRO A 218 -4.10 8.10 14.94
N ASN A 219 -3.62 7.59 13.81
CA ASN A 219 -2.24 7.80 13.37
C ASN A 219 -2.06 9.07 12.51
N SER A 220 -3.15 9.68 12.03
CA SER A 220 -3.08 10.74 11.01
C SER A 220 -2.47 12.03 11.54
N ALA A 221 -2.89 12.50 12.72
CA ALA A 221 -2.38 13.75 13.29
C ALA A 221 -0.84 13.73 13.42
N GLN A 222 -0.30 12.67 14.03
CA GLN A 222 1.15 12.55 14.22
C GLN A 222 1.90 12.31 12.89
N SER A 223 1.33 11.50 11.98
CA SER A 223 1.96 11.23 10.68
C SER A 223 2.01 12.48 9.80
N MET A 224 1.01 13.35 9.89
CA MET A 224 0.97 14.65 9.22
C MET A 224 1.96 15.63 9.85
N ALA A 225 2.01 15.70 11.19
CA ALA A 225 2.97 16.55 11.91
C ALA A 225 4.42 16.20 11.56
N TRP A 226 4.74 14.91 11.44
CA TRP A 226 6.05 14.45 10.98
C TRP A 226 6.23 14.44 9.46
N LYS A 227 5.26 14.95 8.69
CA LYS A 227 5.26 14.95 7.22
C LYS A 227 5.54 13.57 6.59
N ILE A 228 5.19 12.50 7.29
CA ILE A 228 5.17 11.12 6.74
C ILE A 228 4.00 11.01 5.78
N LYS A 229 2.82 11.45 6.24
CA LYS A 229 1.60 11.62 5.45
C LYS A 229 1.51 13.09 5.04
N ARG A 230 1.13 13.37 3.79
CA ARG A 230 1.11 14.73 3.21
C ARG A 230 -0.28 15.32 3.02
N HIS A 231 -1.28 14.45 2.91
CA HIS A 231 -2.68 14.75 2.70
C HIS A 231 -3.50 13.82 3.56
N SER A 232 -4.67 14.26 4.00
CA SER A 232 -5.56 13.46 4.85
C SER A 232 -6.15 12.25 4.09
N ASN A 233 -6.81 11.33 4.81
CA ASN A 233 -7.42 10.16 4.14
C ASN A 233 -8.55 10.62 3.23
N ASP A 234 -9.41 11.51 3.74
CA ASP A 234 -10.57 12.02 3.01
C ASP A 234 -10.15 12.93 1.87
N GLU A 235 -9.10 13.75 2.03
CA GLU A 235 -8.55 14.58 0.95
C GLU A 235 -8.07 13.75 -0.24
N LEU A 236 -7.39 12.62 0.01
CA LEU A 236 -6.93 11.73 -1.05
C LEU A 236 -8.09 10.96 -1.68
N ARG A 237 -9.05 10.50 -0.88
CA ARG A 237 -10.26 9.84 -1.38
C ARG A 237 -11.05 10.77 -2.30
N GLN A 238 -11.26 12.02 -1.90
CA GLN A 238 -11.98 13.02 -2.70
C GLN A 238 -11.26 13.32 -4.02
N ARG A 239 -9.93 13.48 -3.99
CA ARG A 239 -9.12 13.65 -5.20
C ARG A 239 -9.26 12.47 -6.15
N PHE A 240 -9.23 11.25 -5.62
CA PHE A 240 -9.40 10.05 -6.42
C PHE A 240 -10.77 9.99 -7.08
N VAL A 241 -11.87 10.24 -6.34
CA VAL A 241 -13.23 10.30 -6.91
C VAL A 241 -13.31 11.33 -8.03
N ASN A 242 -12.80 12.54 -7.82
CA ASN A 242 -12.81 13.61 -8.84
C ASN A 242 -12.08 13.21 -10.13
N MET A 243 -11.00 12.44 -10.03
CA MET A 243 -10.28 11.90 -11.20
C MET A 243 -10.99 10.70 -11.83
N LEU A 244 -11.69 9.90 -11.02
CA LEU A 244 -12.30 8.64 -11.40
C LEU A 244 -13.57 8.84 -12.22
N VAL A 245 -14.46 9.76 -11.84
CA VAL A 245 -15.76 9.92 -12.48
C VAL A 245 -15.66 10.21 -13.99
N PRO A 246 -14.80 11.14 -14.46
CA PRO A 246 -14.61 11.36 -15.90
C PRO A 246 -14.07 10.12 -16.62
N GLN A 247 -13.24 9.29 -15.95
CA GLN A 247 -12.71 8.06 -16.53
C GLN A 247 -13.81 6.99 -16.68
N ALA A 248 -14.71 6.87 -15.70
CA ALA A 248 -15.86 5.98 -15.76
C ALA A 248 -16.77 6.33 -16.95
N ALA A 249 -17.00 7.63 -17.18
CA ALA A 249 -17.76 8.12 -18.33
C ALA A 249 -17.11 7.74 -19.68
N VAL A 250 -15.76 7.81 -19.78
CA VAL A 250 -15.03 7.38 -20.99
C VAL A 250 -15.15 5.87 -21.22
N LEU A 251 -15.11 5.06 -20.15
CA LEU A 251 -15.31 3.61 -20.24
C LEU A 251 -16.76 3.23 -20.58
N GLY A 252 -17.72 4.12 -20.32
CA GLY A 252 -19.14 3.83 -20.43
C GLY A 252 -19.69 2.95 -19.32
N VAL A 253 -19.00 2.87 -18.18
CA VAL A 253 -19.46 2.15 -16.98
C VAL A 253 -20.16 3.11 -16.02
N THR A 254 -21.08 2.57 -15.22
CA THR A 254 -21.64 3.28 -14.06
C THR A 254 -20.84 2.95 -12.80
N LEU A 255 -20.81 3.88 -11.85
CA LEU A 255 -20.27 3.62 -10.51
C LEU A 255 -21.44 3.22 -9.60
N PRO A 256 -21.28 2.22 -8.72
CA PRO A 256 -22.36 1.69 -7.87
C PRO A 256 -22.61 2.58 -6.64
N ASP A 257 -22.77 3.89 -6.89
CA ASP A 257 -23.00 4.92 -5.88
C ASP A 257 -24.20 5.79 -6.30
N PRO A 258 -25.41 5.49 -5.81
CA PRO A 258 -26.62 6.24 -6.14
C PRO A 258 -26.59 7.70 -5.66
N ASP A 259 -25.79 8.01 -4.64
CA ASP A 259 -25.69 9.35 -4.06
C ASP A 259 -24.59 10.19 -4.73
N LEU A 260 -23.83 9.60 -5.66
CA LEU A 260 -22.77 10.27 -6.40
C LEU A 260 -23.34 11.39 -7.29
N HIS A 261 -23.00 12.64 -6.98
CA HIS A 261 -23.40 13.79 -7.78
C HIS A 261 -22.33 14.89 -7.80
N PHE A 262 -22.32 15.67 -8.87
CA PHE A 262 -21.42 16.82 -8.95
C PHE A 262 -22.02 17.99 -8.18
N ASN A 263 -21.26 18.52 -7.23
CA ASN A 263 -21.63 19.67 -6.43
C ASN A 263 -21.07 20.94 -7.08
N GLU A 264 -21.96 21.79 -7.60
CA GLU A 264 -21.58 23.03 -8.27
C GLU A 264 -20.94 24.07 -7.34
N GLU A 265 -21.25 24.06 -6.04
CA GLU A 265 -20.68 25.01 -5.08
C GLU A 265 -19.22 24.67 -4.75
N THR A 266 -18.93 23.39 -4.52
CA THR A 266 -17.60 22.92 -4.15
C THR A 266 -16.72 22.58 -5.35
N GLN A 267 -17.32 22.43 -6.54
CA GLN A 267 -16.66 21.94 -7.77
C GLN A 267 -16.05 20.54 -7.58
N GLN A 268 -16.71 19.69 -6.78
CA GLN A 268 -16.28 18.34 -6.45
C GLN A 268 -17.44 17.35 -6.62
N TRP A 269 -17.12 16.05 -6.67
CA TRP A 269 -18.11 14.99 -6.64
C TRP A 269 -18.39 14.58 -5.20
N ASP A 270 -19.62 14.75 -4.74
CA ASP A 270 -20.08 14.27 -3.45
C ASP A 270 -20.39 12.77 -3.59
N LEU A 271 -19.80 11.94 -2.72
CA LEU A 271 -19.94 10.48 -2.71
C LEU A 271 -20.94 10.01 -1.65
N GLY A 272 -21.52 8.83 -1.86
CA GLY A 272 -22.30 8.12 -0.87
C GLY A 272 -21.47 7.60 0.30
N GLU A 273 -22.16 7.09 1.32
CA GLU A 273 -21.53 6.56 2.53
C GLU A 273 -20.84 5.22 2.27
N ILE A 274 -19.58 5.12 2.70
CA ILE A 274 -18.82 3.86 2.69
C ILE A 274 -19.32 2.96 3.82
N ASP A 275 -19.47 1.67 3.56
CA ASP A 275 -19.71 0.68 4.61
C ASP A 275 -18.45 0.48 5.47
N TRP A 276 -18.35 1.28 6.54
CA TRP A 276 -17.26 1.16 7.50
C TRP A 276 -17.32 -0.13 8.32
N THR A 277 -18.49 -0.77 8.44
CA THR A 277 -18.60 -2.08 9.10
C THR A 277 -17.84 -3.13 8.30
N GLU A 278 -18.05 -3.19 6.99
CA GLU A 278 -17.29 -4.06 6.09
C GLU A 278 -15.79 -3.78 6.20
N PHE A 279 -15.39 -2.50 6.15
CA PHE A 279 -13.99 -2.10 6.28
C PHE A 279 -13.34 -2.65 7.56
N HIS A 280 -14.00 -2.51 8.71
CA HIS A 280 -13.47 -2.99 9.98
C HIS A 280 -13.43 -4.53 10.05
N GLU A 281 -14.42 -5.23 9.50
CA GLU A 281 -14.42 -6.69 9.42
C GLU A 281 -13.26 -7.21 8.57
N VAL A 282 -13.01 -6.59 7.41
CA VAL A 282 -11.88 -6.93 6.53
C VAL A 282 -10.55 -6.69 7.24
N LEU A 283 -10.38 -5.54 7.91
CA LEU A 283 -9.17 -5.23 8.68
C LEU A 283 -8.96 -6.16 9.89
N ALA A 284 -10.04 -6.69 10.46
CA ALA A 284 -10.01 -7.64 11.56
C ALA A 284 -9.81 -9.09 11.12
N GLY A 285 -9.56 -9.32 9.82
CA GLY A 285 -9.27 -10.65 9.28
C GLY A 285 -10.50 -11.48 8.92
N ARG A 286 -11.69 -10.87 8.89
CA ARG A 286 -12.98 -11.53 8.64
C ARG A 286 -13.59 -11.18 7.28
N GLY A 287 -12.81 -10.60 6.38
CA GLY A 287 -13.19 -10.39 4.99
C GLY A 287 -13.11 -11.65 4.14
N PRO A 288 -13.49 -11.56 2.85
CA PRO A 288 -13.76 -12.74 2.01
C PRO A 288 -12.59 -13.71 1.84
N ASN A 289 -11.36 -13.19 1.66
CA ASN A 289 -10.18 -14.03 1.42
C ASN A 289 -9.05 -13.86 2.44
N ASN A 290 -9.24 -13.17 3.57
CA ASN A 290 -8.16 -12.92 4.54
C ASN A 290 -7.43 -14.22 4.96
N ALA A 291 -8.20 -15.22 5.39
CA ALA A 291 -7.66 -16.51 5.79
C ALA A 291 -6.90 -17.20 4.64
N GLN A 292 -7.46 -17.17 3.42
CA GLN A 292 -6.83 -17.76 2.25
C GLN A 292 -5.51 -17.05 1.88
N ARG A 293 -5.47 -15.72 1.92
CA ARG A 293 -4.27 -14.93 1.57
C ARG A 293 -3.10 -15.21 2.50
N LEU A 294 -3.38 -15.24 3.81
CA LEU A 294 -2.36 -15.56 4.81
C LEU A 294 -1.95 -17.03 4.76
N GLN A 295 -2.90 -17.96 4.59
CA GLN A 295 -2.57 -19.38 4.49
C GLN A 295 -1.67 -19.66 3.28
N ARG A 296 -2.00 -19.13 2.10
CA ARG A 296 -1.15 -19.28 0.91
C ARG A 296 0.26 -18.73 1.11
N ARG A 297 0.41 -17.64 1.88
CA ARG A 297 1.72 -17.07 2.21
C ARG A 297 2.49 -17.95 3.21
N ARG A 298 1.81 -18.53 4.21
CA ARG A 298 2.37 -19.53 5.14
C ARG A 298 2.87 -20.74 4.39
N ASP A 299 2.01 -21.36 3.59
CA ASP A 299 2.34 -22.56 2.82
C ASP A 299 3.57 -22.33 1.94
N ALA A 300 3.60 -21.22 1.19
CA ALA A 300 4.76 -20.87 0.36
C ALA A 300 6.05 -20.63 1.18
N HIS A 301 5.93 -20.12 2.41
CA HIS A 301 7.07 -19.95 3.30
C HIS A 301 7.53 -21.30 3.87
N ASP A 302 6.63 -22.11 4.40
CA ASP A 302 6.93 -23.36 5.09
C ASP A 302 7.42 -24.44 4.10
N GLU A 303 6.71 -24.63 2.99
CA GLU A 303 7.11 -25.56 1.93
C GLU A 303 8.39 -25.12 1.22
N GLY A 304 8.69 -23.82 1.22
CA GLY A 304 9.93 -23.26 0.70
C GLY A 304 11.12 -23.33 1.66
N ALA A 305 10.95 -23.82 2.89
CA ALA A 305 12.00 -23.80 3.92
C ALA A 305 13.26 -24.56 3.46
N TRP A 306 13.08 -25.76 2.91
CA TRP A 306 14.20 -26.59 2.44
C TRP A 306 15.03 -25.89 1.35
N VAL A 307 14.42 -25.06 0.50
CA VAL A 307 15.13 -24.29 -0.54
C VAL A 307 16.02 -23.23 0.11
N ARG A 308 15.49 -22.52 1.11
CA ARG A 308 16.25 -21.49 1.85
C ARG A 308 17.41 -22.10 2.63
N GLU A 309 17.16 -23.22 3.31
CA GLU A 309 18.19 -23.98 4.04
C GLU A 309 19.29 -24.50 3.09
N ALA A 310 18.90 -25.06 1.94
CA ALA A 310 19.84 -25.52 0.93
C ALA A 310 20.71 -24.39 0.38
N ALA A 311 20.13 -23.22 0.09
CA ALA A 311 20.86 -22.05 -0.36
C ALA A 311 21.87 -21.55 0.69
N ALA A 312 21.46 -21.48 1.96
CA ALA A 312 22.34 -21.08 3.06
C ALA A 312 23.51 -22.07 3.26
N ALA A 313 23.22 -23.38 3.26
CA ALA A 313 24.24 -24.41 3.39
C ALA A 313 25.23 -24.40 2.21
N TYR A 314 24.75 -24.14 0.99
CA TYR A 314 25.61 -23.98 -0.18
C TYR A 314 26.52 -22.75 -0.05
N ALA A 315 25.97 -21.60 0.33
CA ALA A 315 26.74 -20.36 0.51
C ALA A 315 27.83 -20.53 1.57
N HIS A 316 27.52 -21.14 2.72
CA HIS A 316 28.50 -21.43 3.78
C HIS A 316 29.67 -22.28 3.27
N LYS A 317 29.40 -23.32 2.48
CA LYS A 317 30.46 -24.16 1.87
C LYS A 317 31.35 -23.37 0.90
N GLN A 318 30.77 -22.46 0.10
CA GLN A 318 31.53 -21.63 -0.83
C GLN A 318 32.41 -20.61 -0.11
N SER A 319 31.90 -19.98 0.96
CA SER A 319 32.69 -19.06 1.78
C SER A 319 33.87 -19.78 2.44
N ALA A 320 33.63 -20.92 3.10
CA ALA A 320 34.68 -21.70 3.74
C ALA A 320 35.78 -22.14 2.76
N ARG A 321 35.40 -22.57 1.54
CA ARG A 321 36.36 -22.92 0.50
C ARG A 321 37.19 -21.71 0.03
N THR A 322 36.56 -20.55 -0.08
CA THR A 322 37.24 -19.31 -0.48
C THR A 322 38.24 -18.86 0.59
N GLU A 323 37.88 -18.97 1.86
CA GLU A 323 38.77 -18.68 2.99
C GLU A 323 39.95 -19.65 3.06
N GLU A 324 39.72 -20.95 2.88
CA GLU A 324 40.79 -21.95 2.83
C GLU A 324 41.76 -21.70 1.67
N MET A 325 41.25 -21.27 0.51
CA MET A 325 42.08 -20.88 -0.62
C MET A 325 42.87 -19.60 -0.38
N ALA A 326 42.28 -18.61 0.29
CA ALA A 326 42.96 -17.35 0.61
C ALA A 326 44.04 -17.51 1.70
N ALA A 327 43.92 -18.55 2.54
CA ALA A 327 44.88 -18.88 3.60
C ALA A 327 46.08 -19.73 3.12
N LYS A 328 46.05 -20.22 1.87
CA LYS A 328 47.12 -21.02 1.25
C LYS A 328 48.05 -20.16 0.41
#